data_AF-A0A9X9HXF8-F1
#
_entry.id   AF-A0A9X9HXF8-F1
#
_cell.length_a   1.000
_cell.length_b   1.000
_cell.length_c   1.000
_cell.angle_alpha   90.00
_cell.angle_beta   90.00
_cell.angle_gamma   90.00
#
_symmetry.space_group_name_H-M   'P 1'
#
loop_
_entity.id
_entity.type
_entity.pdbx_description
1 polymer ?
#
loop_
_entity_poly.entity_id
_entity_poly.type
_entity_poly.pdbx_seq_one_letter_code
_entity_poly.pdbx_strand_id
1 'polypeptide(L)'
;MNLKLLLTAVLSTAALAALAALAAHADVQLYGSIKSGIETSQTRFGGQTYSRTAVADQGSHIGLRGSHPIGGGTNFIWEVEQDTPVGKSGSIRQDWRERRDNFGR
;
A
#
# COMPACT_ATOMS: atom_id res chain seq x y z
N MET A 1 -19.15 -52.47 -2.03
CA MET A 1 -18.35 -51.23 -2.00
C MET A 1 -18.12 -50.86 -0.55
N ASN A 2 -16.87 -50.76 -0.11
CA ASN A 2 -16.54 -50.70 1.32
C ASN A 2 -16.73 -49.28 1.86
N LEU A 3 -17.52 -49.12 2.93
CA LEU A 3 -17.80 -47.81 3.55
C LEU A 3 -16.53 -47.04 3.94
N LYS A 4 -15.48 -47.77 4.36
CA LYS A 4 -14.15 -47.22 4.65
C LYS A 4 -13.49 -46.56 3.43
N LEU A 5 -13.67 -47.13 2.24
CA LEU A 5 -13.11 -46.64 0.99
C LEU A 5 -13.84 -45.38 0.50
N LEU A 6 -15.15 -45.31 0.77
CA LEU A 6 -15.98 -44.16 0.43
C LEU A 6 -15.65 -42.96 1.32
N LEU A 7 -15.44 -43.20 2.62
CA LEU A 7 -15.09 -42.15 3.58
C LEU A 7 -13.71 -41.52 3.30
N THR A 8 -12.69 -42.33 2.98
CA THR A 8 -11.36 -41.81 2.63
C THR A 8 -11.38 -41.02 1.32
N ALA A 9 -12.09 -41.49 0.30
CA ALA A 9 -12.22 -40.77 -0.96
C ALA A 9 -12.85 -39.37 -0.77
N VAL A 10 -13.94 -39.27 0.01
CA VAL A 10 -14.62 -37.99 0.29
C VAL A 10 -13.70 -37.02 1.05
N LEU A 11 -12.99 -37.50 2.08
CA LEU A 11 -12.04 -36.67 2.84
C LEU A 11 -10.89 -36.15 1.96
N SER A 12 -10.32 -36.98 1.10
CA SER A 12 -9.24 -36.57 0.20
C SER A 12 -9.71 -35.57 -0.85
N THR A 13 -10.90 -35.76 -1.44
CA THR A 13 -11.47 -34.80 -2.39
C THR A 13 -11.83 -33.47 -1.74
N ALA A 14 -12.33 -33.48 -0.50
CA ALA A 14 -12.64 -32.25 0.24
C ALA A 14 -11.37 -31.47 0.61
N ALA A 15 -10.30 -32.18 1.02
CA ALA A 15 -9.01 -31.57 1.30
C ALA A 15 -8.39 -30.92 0.05
N LEU A 16 -8.47 -31.59 -1.11
CA LEU A 16 -7.97 -31.04 -2.38
C LEU A 16 -8.79 -29.82 -2.84
N ALA A 17 -10.11 -29.85 -2.66
CA ALA A 17 -10.99 -28.72 -2.96
C ALA A 17 -10.72 -27.52 -2.04
N ALA A 18 -10.43 -27.75 -0.75
CA ALA A 18 -10.05 -26.69 0.18
C ALA A 18 -8.69 -26.08 -0.17
N LEU A 19 -7.71 -26.88 -0.61
CA LEU A 19 -6.41 -26.38 -1.08
C LEU A 19 -6.54 -25.58 -2.40
N ALA A 20 -7.40 -26.04 -3.31
CA ALA A 20 -7.69 -25.34 -4.57
C ALA A 20 -8.44 -24.03 -4.33
N ALA A 21 -9.31 -23.97 -3.32
CA ALA A 21 -9.97 -22.73 -2.89
C ALA A 21 -8.94 -21.71 -2.38
N LEU A 22 -7.88 -22.16 -1.70
CA LEU A 22 -6.77 -21.29 -1.26
C LEU A 22 -5.95 -20.71 -2.42
N ALA A 23 -5.82 -21.45 -3.54
CA ALA A 23 -5.07 -21.02 -4.71
C ALA A 23 -5.82 -20.02 -5.62
N ALA A 24 -7.12 -19.84 -5.41
CA ALA A 24 -7.96 -18.91 -6.18
C ALA A 24 -8.16 -17.54 -5.49
N HIS A 25 -7.60 -17.33 -4.30
CA HIS A 25 -7.59 -16.01 -3.69
C HIS A 25 -6.59 -15.12 -4.44
N ALA A 26 -7.07 -14.03 -5.03
CA ALA A 26 -6.22 -13.02 -5.64
C ALA A 26 -5.05 -12.67 -4.70
N ASP A 27 -3.82 -12.60 -5.21
CA ASP A 27 -2.70 -12.17 -4.39
C ASP A 27 -2.91 -10.69 -4.05
N VAL A 28 -2.96 -10.37 -2.75
CA VAL A 28 -3.05 -9.00 -2.23
C VAL A 28 -1.88 -8.77 -1.31
N GLN A 29 -1.02 -7.84 -1.69
CA GLN A 29 0.18 -7.46 -0.97
C GLN A 29 -0.01 -6.10 -0.31
N LEU A 30 0.20 -6.07 1.01
CA LEU A 30 0.40 -4.83 1.75
C LEU A 30 1.83 -4.35 1.54
N TYR A 31 1.98 -3.11 1.11
CA TYR A 31 3.27 -2.46 0.91
C TYR A 31 3.26 -1.02 1.46
N GLY A 32 4.42 -0.41 1.52
CA GLY A 32 4.57 0.97 1.96
C GLY A 32 5.96 1.27 2.46
N SER A 33 6.17 2.51 2.87
CA SER A 33 7.40 2.92 3.55
C SER A 33 7.10 4.03 4.54
N ILE A 34 7.79 4.01 5.67
CA ILE A 34 7.76 5.09 6.66
C ILE A 34 9.10 5.80 6.61
N LYS A 35 9.08 7.12 6.38
CA LYS A 35 10.26 7.96 6.20
C LYS A 35 10.11 9.24 7.01
N SER A 36 10.96 9.40 8.01
CA SER A 36 10.98 10.55 8.91
C SER A 36 12.38 11.15 8.95
N GLY A 37 12.50 12.48 9.09
CA GLY A 37 13.77 13.14 9.35
C GLY A 37 13.61 14.42 10.15
N ILE A 38 14.75 14.99 10.55
CA ILE A 38 14.82 16.33 11.15
C ILE A 38 15.25 17.29 10.06
N GLU A 39 14.43 18.30 9.79
CA GLU A 39 14.71 19.33 8.79
C GLU A 39 14.93 20.67 9.49
N THR A 40 15.94 21.41 9.02
CA THR A 40 16.14 22.80 9.40
C THR A 40 16.02 23.66 8.15
N SER A 41 15.12 24.63 8.19
CA SER A 41 14.89 25.59 7.12
C SER A 41 15.13 27.01 7.62
N GLN A 42 15.65 27.85 6.73
CA GLN A 42 15.82 29.28 6.96
C GLN A 42 15.20 30.06 5.82
N THR A 43 14.29 30.98 6.17
CA THR A 43 13.63 31.87 5.21
C THR A 43 13.92 33.31 5.60
N ARG A 44 14.36 34.11 4.62
CA ARG A 44 14.54 35.55 4.79
C ARG A 44 13.38 36.30 4.15
N PHE A 45 12.72 37.15 4.93
CA PHE A 45 11.61 37.97 4.47
C PHE A 45 11.63 39.32 5.19
N GLY A 46 11.51 40.42 4.44
CA GLY A 46 11.49 41.77 5.01
C GLY A 46 12.73 42.15 5.82
N GLY A 47 13.91 41.63 5.46
CA GLY A 47 15.17 41.86 6.19
C GLY A 47 15.32 41.04 7.48
N GLN A 48 14.31 40.25 7.87
CA GLN A 48 14.37 39.35 9.02
C GLN A 48 14.67 37.91 8.57
N THR A 49 15.38 37.17 9.42
CA THR A 49 15.67 35.74 9.19
C THR A 49 14.84 34.89 10.14
N TYR A 50 14.04 33.99 9.58
CA TYR A 50 13.24 33.02 10.32
C TYR A 50 13.85 31.64 10.15
N SER A 51 14.19 30.98 11.26
CA SER A 51 14.71 29.61 11.27
C SER A 51 13.68 28.68 11.90
N ARG A 52 13.48 27.50 11.32
CA ARG A 52 12.60 26.45 11.86
C ARG A 52 13.30 25.11 11.77
N THR A 53 13.40 24.42 12.90
CA THR A 53 13.82 23.01 12.98
C THR A 53 12.63 22.17 13.42
N ALA A 54 12.30 21.13 12.67
CA ALA A 54 11.15 20.26 12.96
C ALA A 54 11.40 18.83 12.50
N VAL A 55 10.64 17.90 13.09
CA VAL A 55 10.49 16.55 12.53
C VAL A 55 9.54 16.63 11.35
N ALA A 56 9.95 16.08 10.22
CA ALA A 56 9.23 16.12 8.96
C ALA A 56 9.02 14.71 8.40
N ASP A 57 7.85 14.49 7.81
CA ASP A 57 7.54 13.31 7.02
C ASP A 57 8.09 13.45 5.60
N GLN A 58 8.92 12.50 5.18
CA GLN A 58 9.58 12.50 3.88
C GLN A 58 8.83 11.65 2.84
N GLY A 59 7.50 11.58 2.96
CA GLY A 59 6.66 10.85 2.03
C GLY A 59 6.32 9.43 2.48
N SER A 60 5.92 9.28 3.75
CA SER A 60 5.40 8.01 4.24
C SER A 60 4.06 7.69 3.57
N HIS A 61 3.89 6.43 3.21
CA HIS A 61 2.69 5.92 2.58
C HIS A 61 2.52 4.43 2.85
N ILE A 62 1.28 3.98 2.75
CA ILE A 62 0.89 2.59 2.82
C ILE A 62 -0.02 2.29 1.62
N GLY A 63 0.06 1.08 1.08
CA GLY A 63 -0.75 0.69 -0.05
C GLY A 63 -1.06 -0.79 -0.08
N LEU A 64 -2.10 -1.13 -0.84
CA LEU A 64 -2.49 -2.47 -1.17
C LEU A 64 -2.37 -2.62 -2.67
N ARG A 65 -1.68 -3.66 -3.13
CA ARG A 65 -1.62 -4.02 -4.55
C ARG A 65 -2.05 -5.46 -4.70
N GLY A 66 -2.69 -5.78 -5.82
CA GLY A 66 -3.05 -7.16 -6.09
C GLY A 66 -3.17 -7.49 -7.56
N SER A 67 -3.14 -8.79 -7.84
CA SER A 67 -3.34 -9.32 -9.19
C SER A 67 -4.34 -10.48 -9.17
N HIS A 68 -5.35 -10.39 -10.03
CA HIS A 68 -6.36 -11.44 -10.21
C HIS A 68 -6.31 -11.97 -11.64
N PRO A 69 -6.11 -13.28 -11.85
CA PRO A 69 -6.16 -13.86 -13.18
C PRO A 69 -7.58 -13.77 -13.75
N ILE A 70 -7.72 -13.19 -14.94
CA ILE A 70 -9.01 -13.01 -15.62
C ILE A 70 -9.19 -13.95 -16.83
N GLY A 71 -8.30 -14.94 -16.96
CA GLY A 71 -8.28 -15.92 -18.05
C GLY A 71 -7.33 -15.55 -19.19
N GLY A 72 -7.05 -16.52 -20.06
CA GLY A 72 -6.20 -16.32 -21.24
C GLY A 72 -4.74 -15.96 -20.95
N GLY A 73 -4.25 -16.22 -19.73
CA GLY A 73 -2.90 -15.82 -19.31
C GLY A 73 -2.76 -14.34 -18.93
N THR A 74 -3.87 -13.63 -18.75
CA THR A 74 -3.88 -12.20 -18.37
C THR A 74 -4.36 -12.00 -16.94
N ASN A 75 -3.85 -10.94 -16.29
CA ASN A 75 -4.18 -10.58 -14.92
C ASN A 75 -4.76 -9.16 -14.88
N PHE A 76 -5.84 -8.98 -14.13
CA PHE A 76 -6.29 -7.68 -13.67
C PHE A 76 -5.43 -7.25 -12.48
N ILE A 77 -4.72 -6.13 -12.63
CA ILE A 77 -3.84 -5.59 -11.59
C ILE A 77 -4.48 -4.32 -11.05
N TRP A 78 -4.46 -4.16 -9.73
CA TRP A 78 -4.93 -2.96 -9.06
C TRP A 78 -3.97 -2.54 -7.95
N GLU A 79 -3.95 -1.25 -7.69
CA GLU A 79 -3.13 -0.64 -6.65
C GLU A 79 -3.91 0.51 -6.03
N VAL A 80 -3.94 0.55 -4.70
CA VAL A 80 -4.50 1.64 -3.92
C VAL A 80 -3.46 2.07 -2.90
N GLU A 81 -3.12 3.36 -2.90
CA GLU A 81 -2.12 3.94 -1.99
C GLU A 81 -2.74 5.09 -1.18
N GLN A 82 -2.30 5.21 0.08
CA GLN A 82 -2.65 6.29 0.97
C GLN A 82 -1.40 6.89 1.62
N ASP A 83 -1.31 8.22 1.61
CA ASP A 83 -0.30 8.94 2.38
C ASP A 83 -0.55 8.80 3.88
N THR A 84 0.49 8.52 4.64
CA THR A 84 0.44 8.31 6.10
C THR A 84 1.52 9.14 6.81
N PRO A 85 1.44 10.49 6.76
CA PRO A 85 2.47 11.36 7.31
C PRO A 85 2.74 11.08 8.78
N VAL A 86 4.02 11.04 9.13
CA VAL A 86 4.45 10.97 10.53
C VAL A 86 4.57 12.35 11.16
N GLY A 87 3.96 12.54 12.34
CA GLY A 87 4.05 13.77 13.11
C GLY A 87 3.02 14.84 12.73
N LYS A 88 3.25 16.08 13.20
CA LYS A 88 2.33 17.22 13.00
C LYS A 88 2.63 18.05 11.76
N SER A 89 3.84 17.93 11.20
CA SER A 89 4.20 18.59 9.95
C SER A 89 3.72 17.65 8.83
N GLY A 90 2.83 18.11 7.94
CA GLY A 90 2.25 17.28 6.88
C GLY A 90 3.29 16.60 5.97
N SER A 91 2.83 15.75 5.05
CA SER A 91 3.73 14.98 4.17
C SER A 91 4.34 15.85 3.07
N ILE A 92 5.62 15.63 2.75
CA ILE A 92 6.24 16.14 1.50
C ILE A 92 5.43 15.71 0.26
N ARG A 93 4.86 14.50 0.23
CA ARG A 93 4.02 14.04 -0.90
C ARG A 93 2.76 14.91 -1.07
N GLN A 94 2.18 15.33 0.05
CA GLN A 94 1.01 16.21 0.05
C GLN A 94 1.39 17.62 -0.44
N ASP A 95 2.49 18.20 0.05
CA ASP A 95 2.98 19.52 -0.40
C ASP A 95 3.18 19.55 -1.93
N TRP A 96 3.82 18.51 -2.49
CA TRP A 96 4.02 18.43 -3.93
C TRP A 96 2.73 18.32 -4.74
N ARG A 97 1.74 17.57 -4.24
CA ARG A 97 0.43 17.47 -4.91
C ARG A 97 -0.31 18.80 -4.88
N GLU A 98 -0.35 19.47 -3.73
CA GLU A 98 -0.99 20.79 -3.60
C GLU A 98 -0.34 21.82 -4.53
N ARG A 99 1.00 21.82 -4.62
CA ARG A 99 1.73 22.71 -5.54
C ARG A 99 1.40 22.41 -6.99
N ARG A 100 1.40 21.15 -7.41
CA ARG A 100 1.03 20.75 -8.76
C ARG A 100 -0.38 21.22 -9.12
N ASP A 101 -1.34 21.04 -8.21
CA ASP A 101 -2.73 21.40 -8.43
C ASP A 101 -2.92 22.93 -8.49
N ASN A 102 -2.08 23.68 -7.79
CA ASN A 102 -2.04 25.15 -7.87
C ASN A 102 -1.37 25.68 -9.15
N PHE A 103 -0.38 24.99 -9.70
CA PHE A 103 0.25 25.36 -10.99
C PHE A 103 -0.58 24.98 -12.21
N GLY A 104 -1.51 24.01 -12.07
CA GLY A 104 -2.43 23.61 -13.13
C GLY A 104 -3.68 24.49 -13.25
N ARG A 105 -3.74 25.61 -12.52
CA ARG A 105 -4.85 26.58 -12.53
C ARG A 105 -4.40 27.92 -13.09
#